data_AF-A0A0R3LBQ3-F1
#
_entry.id   AF-A0A0R3LBQ3-F1
#
_cell.length_a   1.000
_cell.length_b   1.000
_cell.length_c   1.000
_cell.angle_alpha   90.00
_cell.angle_beta   90.00
_cell.angle_gamma   90.00
#
_symmetry.space_group_name_H-M   'P 1'
#
loop_
_entity.id
_entity.type
_entity.pdbx_description
1 polymer ?
#
loop_
_entity_poly.entity_id
_entity_poly.type
_entity_poly.pdbx_seq_one_letter_code
_entity_poly.pdbx_strand_id
1 'polypeptide(L)'
;MELSNWAPEHSDALREFIAKGMSFSEAAQAINSRFNTSYSRSAALGRARRLGLGADGRRQPSVPAKPAELHEIAEPRPVNLKTPALLWPAPVFKAIKPIKLRCVRIEPRHLSLIELERGDCRYPYGGDEEGEAITFCGHPRRPGSSYCTAHFHLSRNPVELPERAASTVSLRVVEAA
;
A
#
# COMPACT_ATOMS: atom_id res chain seq x y z
N MET A 1 -16.53 -17.99 -9.12
CA MET A 1 -17.59 -17.11 -8.62
C MET A 1 -16.94 -15.78 -8.23
N GLU A 2 -16.99 -14.78 -9.09
CA GLU A 2 -16.48 -13.45 -8.73
C GLU A 2 -17.50 -12.72 -7.85
N LEU A 3 -17.15 -12.46 -6.60
CA LEU A 3 -17.78 -11.46 -5.73
C LEU A 3 -17.31 -10.06 -6.11
N SER A 4 -17.42 -9.73 -7.40
CA SER A 4 -17.18 -8.38 -7.87
C SER A 4 -18.41 -7.56 -7.49
N ASN A 5 -18.24 -6.55 -6.62
CA ASN A 5 -19.22 -5.46 -6.35
C ASN A 5 -19.68 -4.70 -7.64
N TRP A 6 -19.20 -5.14 -8.79
CA TRP A 6 -19.55 -4.73 -10.13
C TRP A 6 -20.16 -5.91 -10.86
N ALA A 7 -21.47 -5.84 -11.10
CA ALA A 7 -22.14 -6.77 -11.99
C ALA A 7 -21.50 -6.69 -13.40
N PRO A 8 -21.42 -7.81 -14.14
CA PRO A 8 -20.82 -7.82 -15.48
C PRO A 8 -21.50 -6.81 -16.41
N GLU A 9 -22.82 -6.63 -16.30
CA GLU A 9 -23.61 -5.67 -17.08
C GLU A 9 -23.16 -4.22 -16.85
N HIS A 10 -22.78 -3.86 -15.62
CA HIS A 10 -22.28 -2.52 -15.30
C HIS A 10 -20.88 -2.30 -15.85
N SER A 11 -20.06 -3.35 -15.84
CA SER A 11 -18.70 -3.33 -16.41
C SER A 11 -18.74 -3.15 -17.92
N ASP A 12 -19.73 -3.73 -18.58
CA ASP A 12 -19.94 -3.66 -20.02
C ASP A 12 -20.45 -2.28 -20.43
N ALA A 13 -21.41 -1.73 -19.69
CA ALA A 13 -21.85 -0.34 -19.86
C ALA A 13 -20.70 0.66 -19.65
N LEU A 14 -19.82 0.42 -18.67
CA LEU A 14 -18.63 1.26 -18.45
C LEU A 14 -17.68 1.23 -19.65
N ARG A 15 -17.48 0.07 -20.29
CA ARG A 15 -16.70 -0.05 -21.54
C ARG A 15 -17.30 0.79 -22.66
N GLU A 16 -18.61 0.70 -22.82
CA GLU A 16 -19.35 1.45 -23.84
C GLU A 16 -19.25 2.98 -23.63
N PHE A 17 -19.42 3.47 -22.40
CA PHE A 17 -19.36 4.91 -22.11
C PHE A 17 -17.95 5.48 -22.27
N ILE A 18 -16.90 4.72 -21.91
CA ILE A 18 -15.52 5.13 -22.13
C ILE A 18 -15.19 5.13 -23.63
N ALA A 19 -15.68 4.14 -24.39
CA ALA A 19 -15.53 4.12 -25.84
C ALA A 19 -16.23 5.31 -26.53
N LYS A 20 -17.33 5.79 -25.96
CA LYS A 20 -18.02 7.03 -26.38
C LYS A 20 -17.29 8.32 -25.97
N GLY A 21 -16.16 8.22 -25.26
CA GLY A 21 -15.36 9.36 -24.83
C GLY A 21 -15.94 10.12 -23.62
N MET A 22 -16.91 9.54 -22.90
CA MET A 22 -17.47 10.17 -21.70
C MET A 22 -16.42 10.21 -20.58
N SER A 23 -16.49 11.25 -19.75
CA SER A 23 -15.66 11.32 -18.55
C SER A 23 -16.09 10.26 -17.52
N PHE A 24 -15.19 9.89 -16.61
CA PHE A 24 -15.50 8.91 -15.55
C PHE A 24 -16.63 9.35 -14.61
N SER A 25 -16.87 10.66 -14.47
CA SER A 25 -17.99 11.19 -13.68
C SER A 25 -19.32 10.97 -14.40
N GLU A 26 -19.37 11.29 -15.70
CA GLU A 26 -20.56 11.11 -16.54
C GLU A 26 -20.88 9.62 -16.72
N ALA A 27 -19.87 8.79 -16.95
CA ALA A 27 -20.03 7.34 -17.05
C ALA A 27 -20.60 6.75 -15.75
N ALA A 28 -20.15 7.21 -14.57
CA ALA A 28 -20.72 6.78 -13.29
C ALA A 28 -22.19 7.20 -13.15
N GLN A 29 -22.52 8.45 -13.49
CA GLN A 29 -23.91 8.93 -13.47
C GLN A 29 -24.81 8.16 -14.44
N ALA A 30 -24.33 7.87 -15.65
CA ALA A 30 -25.07 7.12 -16.66
C ALA A 30 -25.34 5.68 -16.21
N ILE A 31 -24.37 5.02 -15.57
CA ILE A 31 -24.55 3.68 -14.99
C ILE A 31 -25.54 3.73 -13.83
N ASN A 32 -25.44 4.74 -12.96
CA ASN A 32 -26.34 4.91 -11.82
C ASN A 32 -27.79 5.11 -12.28
N SER A 33 -28.02 5.96 -13.28
CA SER A 33 -29.35 6.19 -13.86
C SER A 33 -29.91 4.97 -14.59
N ARG A 34 -29.05 4.20 -15.27
CA ARG A 34 -29.48 3.03 -16.06
C ARG A 34 -29.80 1.81 -15.21
N PHE A 35 -29.02 1.57 -14.15
CA PHE A 35 -29.12 0.35 -13.34
C PHE A 35 -29.61 0.61 -11.92
N ASN A 36 -30.04 1.85 -11.61
CA ASN A 36 -30.46 2.28 -10.27
C ASN A 36 -29.40 1.94 -9.20
N THR A 37 -28.14 2.26 -9.50
CA THR A 37 -26.98 2.01 -8.63
C THR A 37 -26.39 3.31 -8.08
N SER A 38 -25.49 3.21 -7.10
CA SER A 38 -24.84 4.35 -6.46
C SER A 38 -23.31 4.27 -6.54
N TYR A 39 -22.75 4.22 -7.75
CA TYR A 39 -21.31 4.27 -7.97
C TYR A 39 -20.78 5.71 -7.97
N SER A 40 -19.66 5.92 -7.28
CA SER A 40 -18.92 7.18 -7.32
C SER A 40 -17.99 7.26 -8.53
N ARG A 41 -17.55 8.48 -8.87
CA ARG A 41 -16.52 8.72 -9.92
C ARG A 41 -15.27 7.84 -9.72
N SER A 42 -14.80 7.71 -8.49
CA SER A 42 -13.61 6.90 -8.17
C SER A 42 -13.87 5.40 -8.34
N ALA A 43 -15.09 4.94 -8.10
CA ALA A 43 -15.48 3.55 -8.35
C ALA A 43 -15.42 3.23 -9.85
N ALA A 44 -15.95 4.10 -10.71
CA ALA A 44 -15.88 3.95 -12.16
C ALA A 44 -14.43 4.01 -12.69
N LEU A 45 -13.63 4.97 -12.22
CA LEU A 45 -12.20 5.07 -12.59
C LEU A 45 -11.42 3.82 -12.14
N GLY A 46 -11.63 3.37 -10.90
CA GLY A 46 -10.97 2.18 -10.37
C GLY A 46 -11.33 0.93 -11.14
N ARG A 47 -12.61 0.77 -11.52
CA ARG A 47 -13.06 -0.34 -12.36
C ARG A 47 -12.45 -0.26 -13.76
N ALA A 48 -12.45 0.91 -14.39
CA ALA A 48 -11.87 1.11 -15.71
C ALA A 48 -10.38 0.76 -15.76
N ARG A 49 -9.61 1.10 -14.72
CA ARG A 49 -8.19 0.72 -14.61
C ARG A 49 -8.02 -0.79 -14.51
N ARG A 50 -8.87 -1.49 -13.75
CA ARG A 50 -8.85 -2.97 -13.66
C ARG A 50 -9.26 -3.64 -14.98
N LEU A 51 -10.12 -2.98 -15.77
CA LEU A 51 -10.53 -3.41 -17.11
C LEU A 51 -9.54 -3.01 -18.22
N GLY A 52 -8.44 -2.30 -17.89
CA GLY A 52 -7.44 -1.86 -18.88
C GLY A 52 -7.88 -0.69 -19.78
N LEU A 53 -9.02 -0.04 -19.50
CA LEU A 53 -9.65 0.97 -20.36
C LEU A 53 -9.01 2.38 -20.27
N GLY A 54 -7.72 2.46 -19.94
CA GLY A 54 -7.04 3.74 -19.69
C GLY A 54 -5.52 3.65 -19.74
N ALA A 55 -4.99 2.73 -20.55
CA ALA A 55 -3.56 2.40 -20.58
C ALA A 55 -2.71 3.17 -21.59
N ASP A 56 -3.26 4.07 -22.41
CA ASP A 56 -2.44 4.72 -23.47
C ASP A 56 -1.95 6.14 -23.12
N GLY A 57 -2.14 6.59 -21.88
CA GLY A 57 -1.81 7.97 -21.48
C GLY A 57 -0.82 8.10 -20.33
N ARG A 58 -0.24 7.01 -19.82
CA ARG A 58 0.85 7.16 -18.86
C ARG A 58 2.09 7.53 -19.69
N ARG A 59 2.51 8.80 -19.60
CA ARG A 59 3.90 9.19 -19.90
C ARG A 59 4.79 8.11 -19.31
N GLN A 60 5.33 7.26 -20.18
CA GLN A 60 6.52 6.48 -19.87
C GLN A 60 7.52 7.49 -19.31
N PRO A 61 8.20 7.23 -18.18
CA PRO A 61 9.38 8.00 -17.85
C PRO A 61 10.38 7.76 -18.99
N SER A 62 10.39 8.64 -19.97
CA SER A 62 11.28 8.61 -21.13
C SER A 62 12.63 9.17 -20.71
N VAL A 63 13.28 8.51 -19.74
CA VAL A 63 14.70 8.72 -19.48
C VAL A 63 15.30 7.37 -19.06
N PRO A 64 16.27 6.81 -19.81
CA PRO A 64 17.05 5.70 -19.30
C PRO A 64 17.90 6.24 -18.14
N ALA A 65 17.68 5.72 -16.94
CA ALA A 65 18.46 6.09 -15.77
C ALA A 65 19.90 5.54 -15.91
N LYS A 66 20.78 6.34 -16.50
CA LYS A 66 22.22 6.15 -16.37
C LYS A 66 22.63 6.64 -14.97
N PRO A 67 23.43 5.90 -14.19
CA PRO A 67 23.84 6.36 -12.86
C PRO A 67 24.75 7.56 -13.03
N ALA A 68 24.34 8.73 -12.54
CA ALA A 68 25.16 9.93 -12.53
C ALA A 68 25.87 10.05 -11.17
N GLU A 69 27.19 9.92 -11.20
CA GLU A 69 28.11 10.33 -10.15
C GLU A 69 27.81 11.78 -9.73
N LEU A 70 27.68 12.00 -8.41
CA LEU A 70 27.73 13.32 -7.79
C LEU A 70 29.11 13.90 -8.06
N HIS A 71 29.22 15.10 -8.66
CA HIS A 71 30.14 16.16 -8.22
C HIS A 71 29.70 17.55 -8.71
N GLU A 72 29.69 18.46 -7.74
CA GLU A 72 29.86 19.92 -7.76
C GLU A 72 28.86 20.81 -8.55
N ILE A 73 28.02 21.49 -7.77
CA ILE A 73 27.09 22.52 -8.19
C ILE A 73 27.88 23.82 -8.40
N ALA A 74 28.06 24.23 -9.65
CA ALA A 74 28.47 25.59 -9.98
C ALA A 74 27.34 26.60 -9.60
N GLU A 75 27.70 27.71 -8.96
CA GLU A 75 26.74 28.70 -8.49
C GLU A 75 25.91 29.33 -9.64
N PRO A 76 24.57 29.41 -9.51
CA PRO A 76 23.75 30.08 -10.51
C PRO A 76 23.66 31.59 -10.24
N ARG A 77 23.99 32.38 -11.28
CA ARG A 77 23.77 33.84 -11.35
C ARG A 77 22.27 34.17 -11.29
N PRO A 78 21.83 35.23 -10.58
CA PRO A 78 20.41 35.46 -10.34
C PRO A 78 19.69 36.00 -11.58
N VAL A 79 18.64 35.29 -12.01
CA VAL A 79 17.63 35.80 -12.95
C VAL A 79 16.45 36.35 -12.15
N ASN A 80 16.13 37.62 -12.37
CA ASN A 80 15.05 38.34 -11.70
C ASN A 80 13.72 38.05 -12.43
N LEU A 81 12.85 37.21 -11.84
CA LEU A 81 11.51 36.96 -12.34
C LEU A 81 10.49 37.42 -11.29
N LYS A 82 9.86 38.57 -11.58
CA LYS A 82 8.72 39.10 -10.83
C LYS A 82 7.44 38.43 -11.33
N THR A 83 7.02 37.37 -10.66
CA THR A 83 5.65 36.84 -10.73
C THR A 83 5.19 36.58 -9.29
N PRO A 84 4.02 37.07 -8.84
CA PRO A 84 3.52 36.72 -7.52
C PRO A 84 3.04 35.26 -7.57
N ALA A 85 3.96 34.34 -7.29
CA ALA A 85 3.62 32.95 -7.07
C ALA A 85 2.70 32.90 -5.84
N LEU A 86 1.47 32.43 -6.04
CA LEU A 86 0.65 31.94 -4.96
C LEU A 86 1.48 30.88 -4.22
N LEU A 87 2.00 31.26 -3.05
CA LEU A 87 2.80 30.42 -2.18
C LEU A 87 1.88 29.32 -1.65
N TRP A 88 1.70 28.26 -2.42
CA TRP A 88 1.23 27.01 -1.86
C TRP A 88 2.30 26.59 -0.85
N PRO A 89 1.97 26.41 0.44
CA PRO A 89 2.94 25.92 1.40
C PRO A 89 3.45 24.58 0.88
N ALA A 90 4.72 24.51 0.52
CA ALA A 90 5.33 23.26 0.15
C ALA A 90 5.14 22.31 1.35
N PRO A 91 4.53 21.11 1.16
CA PRO A 91 4.39 20.17 2.25
C PRO A 91 5.79 19.86 2.78
N VAL A 92 6.04 20.26 4.02
CA VAL A 92 7.30 19.98 4.70
C VAL A 92 7.30 18.48 4.99
N PHE A 93 7.89 17.71 4.09
CA PHE A 93 8.20 16.31 4.36
C PHE A 93 9.25 16.30 5.47
N LYS A 94 8.84 15.94 6.69
CA LYS A 94 9.80 15.65 7.76
C LYS A 94 10.75 14.58 7.24
N ALA A 95 12.05 14.87 7.29
CA ALA A 95 13.09 13.89 6.95
C ALA A 95 12.84 12.62 7.75
N ILE A 96 12.48 11.55 7.06
CA ILE A 96 12.30 10.23 7.66
C ILE A 96 13.70 9.80 8.10
N LYS A 97 13.92 9.73 9.42
CA LYS A 97 15.17 9.18 9.95
C LYS A 97 15.29 7.75 9.45
N PRO A 98 16.46 7.32 8.94
CA PRO A 98 16.63 5.94 8.52
C PRO A 98 16.36 5.03 9.72
N ILE A 99 15.41 4.11 9.55
CA ILE A 99 15.06 3.13 10.57
C ILE A 99 16.30 2.27 10.80
N LYS A 100 16.85 2.31 12.01
CA LYS A 100 17.92 1.39 12.40
C LYS A 100 17.34 -0.01 12.41
N LEU A 101 17.66 -0.80 11.38
CA LEU A 101 17.23 -2.19 11.29
C LEU A 101 17.76 -2.97 12.51
N ARG A 102 16.87 -3.69 13.19
CA ARG A 102 17.23 -4.57 14.31
C ARG A 102 17.76 -5.88 13.72
N CYS A 103 18.98 -5.90 13.21
CA CYS A 103 19.58 -7.15 12.76
C CYS A 103 19.93 -7.99 14.00
N VAL A 104 19.11 -8.99 14.32
CA VAL A 104 19.43 -10.00 15.33
C VAL A 104 19.93 -11.25 14.60
N ARG A 105 21.19 -11.64 14.85
CA ARG A 105 21.76 -12.87 14.31
C ARG A 105 21.28 -14.05 15.14
N ILE A 106 20.14 -14.61 14.77
CA ILE A 106 19.58 -15.83 15.34
C ILE A 106 19.85 -16.94 14.33
N GLU A 107 20.45 -18.04 14.77
CA GLU A 107 20.57 -19.25 13.96
C GLU A 107 19.29 -20.09 14.18
N PRO A 108 18.35 -20.17 13.22
CA PRO A 108 17.12 -20.92 13.43
C PRO A 108 17.33 -22.43 13.28
N ARG A 109 16.41 -23.23 13.85
CA ARG A 109 16.40 -24.69 13.69
C ARG A 109 15.82 -25.15 12.36
N HIS A 110 15.30 -24.23 11.53
CA HIS A 110 14.69 -24.48 10.23
C HIS A 110 13.67 -25.64 10.23
N LEU A 111 12.72 -25.61 11.17
CA LEU A 111 11.66 -26.62 11.25
C LEU A 111 10.62 -26.41 10.16
N SER A 112 10.11 -27.48 9.57
CA SER A 112 8.94 -27.40 8.68
C SER A 112 7.66 -27.12 9.47
N LEU A 113 6.57 -26.79 8.77
CA LEU A 113 5.25 -26.58 9.41
C LEU A 113 4.77 -27.82 10.19
N ILE A 114 5.15 -29.01 9.71
CA ILE A 114 4.70 -30.30 10.27
C ILE A 114 5.43 -30.61 11.58
N GLU A 115 6.70 -30.22 11.68
CA GLU A 115 7.56 -30.49 12.84
C GLU A 115 7.39 -29.44 13.96
N LEU A 116 6.64 -28.36 13.70
CA LEU A 116 6.53 -27.23 14.61
C LEU A 116 5.58 -27.52 15.77
N GLU A 117 6.09 -27.53 16.99
CA GLU A 117 5.27 -27.77 18.17
C GLU A 117 4.60 -26.48 18.69
N ARG A 118 3.63 -26.63 19.61
CA ARG A 118 2.93 -25.48 20.23
C ARG A 118 3.88 -24.55 20.97
N GLY A 119 4.99 -25.08 21.48
CA GLY A 119 6.02 -24.39 22.23
C GLY A 119 7.08 -23.69 21.39
N ASP A 120 7.02 -23.78 20.06
CA ASP A 120 8.09 -23.31 19.19
C ASP A 120 7.83 -21.92 18.59
N CYS A 121 8.92 -21.24 18.28
CA CYS A 121 8.94 -19.94 17.62
C CYS A 121 8.53 -20.07 16.16
N ARG A 122 7.43 -19.40 15.80
CA ARG A 122 6.81 -19.45 14.47
C ARG A 122 7.33 -18.39 13.49
N TYR A 123 8.55 -17.91 13.68
CA TYR A 123 9.12 -16.91 12.78
C TYR A 123 9.54 -17.59 11.47
N PRO A 124 9.01 -17.16 10.31
CA PRO A 124 9.27 -17.80 9.02
C PRO A 124 10.61 -17.37 8.42
N TYR A 125 11.23 -18.28 7.67
CA TYR A 125 12.43 -18.10 6.87
C TYR A 125 12.22 -18.71 5.48
N GLY A 126 12.73 -18.02 4.46
CA GLY A 126 12.56 -18.40 3.05
C GLY A 126 11.11 -18.26 2.57
N GLY A 127 10.86 -18.76 1.36
CA GLY A 127 9.56 -18.66 0.68
C GLY A 127 9.36 -17.33 -0.04
N ASP A 128 10.43 -16.58 -0.28
CA ASP A 128 10.39 -15.34 -1.05
C ASP A 128 10.34 -15.63 -2.57
N GLU A 129 10.81 -16.81 -2.98
CA GLU A 129 10.79 -17.29 -4.36
C GLU A 129 9.82 -18.45 -4.57
N GLU A 130 9.31 -18.57 -5.80
CA GLU A 130 8.38 -19.64 -6.19
C GLU A 130 9.08 -21.02 -6.06
N GLY A 131 8.56 -21.87 -5.17
CA GLY A 131 9.09 -23.21 -4.93
C GLY A 131 10.09 -23.32 -3.77
N GLU A 132 10.43 -22.22 -3.10
CA GLU A 132 11.26 -22.27 -1.89
C GLU A 132 10.42 -22.73 -0.67
N ALA A 133 10.92 -23.71 0.08
CA ALA A 133 10.23 -24.23 1.25
C ALA A 133 10.31 -23.25 2.41
N ILE A 134 9.15 -22.85 2.96
CA ILE A 134 9.07 -22.03 4.17
C ILE A 134 9.50 -22.88 5.37
N THR A 135 10.50 -22.40 6.10
CA THR A 135 10.98 -22.99 7.35
C THR A 135 10.75 -22.05 8.53
N PHE A 136 10.79 -22.57 9.75
CA PHE A 136 10.49 -21.83 10.97
C PHE A 136 11.64 -21.88 11.97
N CYS A 137 11.74 -20.84 12.80
CA CYS A 137 12.79 -20.69 13.79
C CYS A 137 12.95 -21.87 14.78
N GLY A 138 11.84 -22.44 15.28
CA GLY A 138 11.87 -23.62 16.15
C GLY A 138 12.45 -23.44 17.56
N HIS A 139 12.83 -22.22 17.96
CA HIS A 139 13.30 -21.93 19.32
C HIS A 139 12.16 -21.89 20.34
N PRO A 140 12.41 -22.14 21.64
CA PRO A 140 11.37 -22.05 22.65
C PRO A 140 10.70 -20.67 22.65
N ARG A 141 9.38 -20.69 22.56
CA ARG A 141 8.50 -19.53 22.49
C ARG A 141 8.48 -18.78 23.82
N ARG A 142 8.51 -17.45 23.75
CA ARG A 142 8.32 -16.59 24.91
C ARG A 142 6.85 -16.68 25.40
N PRO A 143 6.57 -16.73 26.71
CA PRO A 143 5.21 -16.66 27.23
C PRO A 143 4.46 -15.42 26.71
N GLY A 144 3.22 -15.60 26.24
CA GLY A 144 2.40 -14.52 25.68
C GLY A 144 2.79 -14.07 24.26
N SER A 145 3.69 -14.77 23.58
CA SER A 145 4.06 -14.51 22.18
C SER A 145 4.02 -15.79 21.35
N SER A 146 4.00 -15.68 20.02
CA SER A 146 4.22 -16.78 19.07
C SER A 146 5.71 -16.95 18.69
N TYR A 147 6.59 -16.12 19.25
CA TYR A 147 8.00 -16.05 18.88
C TYR A 147 8.92 -16.26 20.09
N CYS A 148 10.17 -16.64 19.84
CA CYS A 148 11.25 -16.58 20.83
C CYS A 148 11.53 -15.11 21.20
N THR A 149 12.26 -14.86 22.29
CA THR A 149 12.55 -13.50 22.74
C THR A 149 13.16 -12.64 21.63
N ALA A 150 14.12 -13.17 20.89
CA ALA A 150 14.79 -12.43 19.84
C ALA A 150 13.83 -12.03 18.70
N HIS A 151 13.05 -12.99 18.17
CA HIS A 151 12.04 -12.71 17.14
C HIS A 151 10.88 -11.85 17.63
N PHE A 152 10.49 -11.95 18.90
CA PHE A 152 9.51 -11.06 19.50
C PHE A 152 9.95 -9.60 19.47
N HIS A 153 11.23 -9.33 19.73
CA HIS A 153 11.79 -7.98 19.62
C HIS A 153 11.97 -7.51 18.17
N LEU A 154 12.10 -8.43 17.21
CA LEU A 154 12.18 -8.12 15.79
C LEU A 154 10.80 -7.76 15.22
N SER A 155 9.78 -8.55 15.53
CA SER A 155 8.44 -8.45 14.91
C SER A 155 7.56 -7.36 15.51
N ARG A 156 7.93 -6.79 16.66
CA ARG A 156 7.16 -5.72 17.29
C ARG A 156 7.68 -4.35 16.91
N ASN A 157 6.73 -3.48 16.58
CA ASN A 157 7.01 -2.05 16.50
C ASN A 157 7.63 -1.57 17.82
N PRO A 158 8.63 -0.67 17.78
CA PRO A 158 9.01 0.07 18.97
C PRO A 158 7.75 0.63 19.62
N VAL A 159 7.69 0.57 20.95
CA VAL A 159 6.66 1.29 21.69
C VAL A 159 6.98 2.77 21.53
N GLU A 160 6.43 3.38 20.49
CA GLU A 160 6.37 4.83 20.37
C GLU A 160 5.20 5.30 21.23
N LEU A 161 5.47 6.28 22.09
CA LEU A 161 4.39 6.95 22.80
C LEU A 161 3.48 7.57 21.74
N PRO A 162 2.15 7.41 21.83
CA PRO A 162 1.25 7.97 20.85
C PRO A 162 1.44 9.49 20.79
N GLU A 163 1.95 10.01 19.67
CA GLU A 163 2.12 11.46 19.45
C GLU A 163 0.77 12.20 19.37
N ARG A 164 -0.34 11.46 19.25
CA ARG A 164 -1.68 12.01 19.24
C ARG A 164 -2.50 11.33 20.31
N ALA A 165 -3.07 12.13 21.22
CA ALA A 165 -4.12 11.68 22.12
C ALA A 165 -5.19 11.00 21.26
N ALA A 166 -5.33 9.68 21.39
CA ALA A 166 -6.41 8.95 20.77
C ALA A 166 -7.71 9.59 21.26
N SER A 167 -8.43 10.28 20.37
CA SER A 167 -9.76 10.76 20.71
C SER A 167 -10.60 9.53 21.00
N THR A 168 -11.00 9.39 22.26
CA THR A 168 -11.92 8.36 22.72
C THR A 168 -13.30 8.65 22.14
N VAL A 169 -13.48 8.33 20.86
CA VAL A 169 -14.81 8.28 20.25
C VAL A 169 -15.35 6.90 20.52
N SER A 170 -16.22 6.79 21.52
CA SER A 170 -17.01 5.58 21.77
C SER A 170 -18.00 5.39 20.63
N LEU A 171 -17.75 4.40 19.77
CA LEU A 171 -18.73 3.93 18.80
C LEU A 171 -19.78 3.09 19.54
N ARG A 172 -21.04 3.56 19.55
CA ARG A 172 -22.19 2.74 19.97
C ARG A 172 -22.64 1.90 18.78
N VAL A 173 -22.71 0.59 18.98
CA VAL A 173 -23.38 -0.33 18.06
C VAL A 173 -24.88 -0.10 18.22
N VAL A 174 -25.57 0.22 17.13
CA VAL A 174 -27.03 0.27 17.08
C VAL A 174 -27.49 -1.04 16.45
N GLU A 175 -28.24 -1.85 17.20
CA GLU A 175 -28.92 -3.02 16.66
C GLU A 175 -29.96 -2.57 15.64
N ALA A 176 -29.91 -3.17 14.44
CA ALA A 176 -30.92 -2.99 13.41
C ALA A 176 -32.10 -3.94 13.72
N ALA A 177 -33.31 -3.37 13.80
CA ALA A 177 -34.58 -4.09 13.94
C ALA A 177 -35.12 -4.55 12.59
#